data_AF-A0A0D3JIB3-F1
#
_entry.id   AF-A0A0D3JIB3-F1
#
_cell.length_a   1.000
_cell.length_b   1.000
_cell.length_c   1.000
_cell.angle_alpha   90.00
_cell.angle_beta   90.00
_cell.angle_gamma   90.00
#
_symmetry.space_group_name_H-M   'P 1'
#
loop_
_entity.id
_entity.type
_entity.pdbx_description
1 polymer ?
#
loop_
_entity_poly.entity_id
_entity_poly.type
_entity_poly.pdbx_seq_one_letter_code
_entity_poly.pdbx_strand_id
1 'polypeptide(L)'
;MSKTSVLGVILVARIVNGSQQATSAAGSVIAFASTLRTVAMLSCNVSETLTINAGADHEKKATTKFRYELVRLLNLSFYCYTLMLKGLKLVTPPASLIPLEGGVMEAEVLSVVSCPTAMVCKWITSLLEEQRQAARITDQQVSVMTTELIKLMKVYQDTHGLQFTPMPAMLNGFSYFFVVVWVYSMAPVIAMMEMHDNGDLNNEGFGLGLAFSFFLALFYFGLYEAGKIIEQPLAGVVDLLPIDEMGHTLSDDLSNLVDDPNDEVPVFLPRPPDARNGKI
;
A
#
# COMPACT_ATOMS: atom_id res chain seq x y z
N MET A 1 14.63 39.70 -2.92
CA MET A 1 13.74 38.57 -2.60
C MET A 1 13.37 38.68 -1.13
N SER A 2 12.09 38.90 -0.84
CA SER A 2 11.61 39.00 0.54
C SER A 2 11.75 37.65 1.25
N LYS A 3 12.13 37.63 2.54
CA LYS A 3 12.31 36.40 3.33
C LYS A 3 11.02 35.55 3.41
N THR A 4 9.84 36.16 3.23
CA THR A 4 8.54 35.46 3.06
C THR A 4 8.55 34.50 1.86
N SER A 5 9.24 34.86 0.77
CA SER A 5 9.28 34.05 -0.45
C SER A 5 10.08 32.76 -0.28
N VAL A 6 11.11 32.77 0.58
CA VAL A 6 11.98 31.58 0.79
C VAL A 6 11.27 30.51 1.62
N LEU A 7 10.58 30.89 2.70
CA LEU A 7 9.80 29.96 3.52
C LEU A 7 8.65 29.34 2.71
N GLY A 8 7.94 30.17 1.94
CA GLY A 8 6.88 29.71 1.04
C GLY A 8 7.40 28.68 0.03
N VAL A 9 8.56 28.94 -0.60
CA VAL A 9 9.17 27.99 -1.56
C VAL A 9 9.58 26.68 -0.88
N ILE A 10 10.16 26.71 0.32
CA ILE A 10 10.58 25.49 1.04
C ILE A 10 9.36 24.64 1.43
N LEU A 11 8.30 25.27 1.96
CA LEU A 11 7.07 24.56 2.34
C LEU A 11 6.33 23.99 1.14
N VAL A 12 6.23 24.75 0.04
CA VAL A 12 5.64 24.27 -1.22
C VAL A 12 6.46 23.11 -1.80
N ALA A 13 7.79 23.21 -1.83
CA ALA A 13 8.65 22.13 -2.31
C ALA A 13 8.49 20.85 -1.47
N ARG A 14 8.34 20.98 -0.15
CA ARG A 14 8.07 19.86 0.75
C ARG A 14 6.72 19.20 0.45
N ILE A 15 5.67 19.98 0.27
CA ILE A 15 4.34 19.46 -0.09
C ILE A 15 4.37 18.78 -1.47
N VAL A 16 4.99 19.40 -2.47
CA VAL A 16 5.07 18.83 -3.83
C VAL A 16 5.83 17.51 -3.86
N ASN A 17 7.00 17.44 -3.22
CA ASN A 17 7.79 16.21 -3.17
C ASN A 17 7.02 15.11 -2.45
N GLY A 18 6.39 15.44 -1.33
CA GLY A 18 5.54 14.50 -0.63
C GLY A 18 4.37 14.00 -1.50
N SER A 19 3.64 14.90 -2.16
CA SER A 19 2.49 14.52 -3.00
C SER A 19 2.92 13.60 -4.15
N GLN A 20 4.11 13.82 -4.72
CA GLN A 20 4.70 12.91 -5.71
C GLN A 20 4.99 11.53 -5.12
N GLN A 21 5.53 11.45 -3.90
CA GLN A 21 5.78 10.18 -3.22
C GLN A 21 4.49 9.43 -2.88
N ALA A 22 3.46 10.13 -2.39
CA ALA A 22 2.14 9.55 -2.13
C ALA A 22 1.48 9.04 -3.43
N THR A 23 1.58 9.81 -4.52
CA THR A 23 1.08 9.39 -5.84
C THR A 23 1.84 8.16 -6.35
N SER A 24 3.17 8.14 -6.16
CA SER A 24 4.01 6.99 -6.51
C SER A 24 3.62 5.74 -5.72
N ALA A 25 3.42 5.87 -4.40
CA ALA A 25 3.00 4.77 -3.54
C ALA A 25 1.60 4.25 -3.92
N ALA A 26 0.64 5.13 -4.18
CA ALA A 26 -0.68 4.73 -4.68
C ALA A 26 -0.60 4.00 -6.03
N GLY A 27 0.23 4.50 -6.94
CA GLY A 27 0.52 3.84 -8.21
C GLY A 27 1.12 2.43 -8.03
N SER A 28 2.01 2.25 -7.06
CA SER A 28 2.59 0.95 -6.71
C SER A 28 1.54 -0.04 -6.18
N VAL A 29 0.60 0.40 -5.34
CA VAL A 29 -0.49 -0.46 -4.85
C VAL A 29 -1.36 -0.96 -6.01
N ILE A 30 -1.74 -0.06 -6.92
CA ILE A 30 -2.53 -0.39 -8.12
C ILE A 30 -1.74 -1.35 -9.02
N ALA A 31 -0.45 -1.07 -9.24
CA ALA A 31 0.42 -1.94 -10.05
C ALA A 31 0.53 -3.34 -9.45
N PHE A 32 0.69 -3.46 -8.12
CA PHE A 32 0.76 -4.74 -7.43
C PHE A 32 -0.51 -5.57 -7.65
N ALA A 33 -1.70 -4.97 -7.44
CA ALA A 33 -2.97 -5.64 -7.68
C ALA A 33 -3.17 -6.02 -9.17
N SER A 34 -2.74 -5.17 -10.10
CA SER A 34 -2.80 -5.46 -11.54
C SER A 34 -1.91 -6.64 -11.94
N THR A 35 -0.69 -6.73 -11.38
CA THR A 35 0.21 -7.86 -11.64
C THR A 35 -0.35 -9.16 -11.08
N LEU A 36 -0.99 -9.14 -9.90
CA LEU A 36 -1.68 -10.32 -9.37
C LEU A 36 -2.79 -10.82 -10.31
N ARG A 37 -3.65 -9.92 -10.81
CA ARG A 37 -4.66 -10.28 -11.82
C ARG A 37 -4.04 -10.86 -13.08
N THR A 38 -2.92 -10.29 -13.53
CA THR A 38 -2.21 -10.78 -14.72
C THR A 38 -1.69 -12.21 -14.54
N VAL A 39 -1.07 -12.51 -13.40
CA VAL A 39 -0.60 -13.88 -13.08
C VAL A 39 -1.79 -14.86 -13.05
N ALA A 40 -2.90 -14.47 -12.44
CA ALA A 40 -4.11 -15.30 -12.38
C ALA A 40 -4.71 -15.56 -13.77
N MET A 41 -4.83 -14.52 -14.61
CA MET A 41 -5.31 -14.65 -15.99
C MET A 41 -4.40 -15.54 -16.83
N LEU A 42 -3.08 -15.44 -16.67
CA LEU A 42 -2.13 -16.30 -17.37
C LEU A 42 -2.34 -17.77 -16.99
N SER A 43 -2.70 -18.05 -15.73
CA SER A 43 -2.94 -19.41 -15.22
C SER A 43 -4.18 -20.08 -15.79
N CYS A 44 -5.12 -19.30 -16.35
CA CYS A 44 -6.27 -19.84 -17.07
C CYS A 44 -5.86 -20.60 -18.34
N ASN A 45 -4.65 -20.33 -18.86
CA ASN A 45 -4.08 -21.05 -20.00
C ASN A 45 -3.40 -22.38 -19.62
N VAL A 46 -3.45 -22.79 -18.35
CA VAL A 46 -3.05 -24.13 -17.93
C VAL A 46 -4.14 -25.12 -18.32
N SER A 47 -3.80 -26.06 -19.20
CA SER A 47 -4.72 -27.04 -19.78
C SER A 47 -4.47 -28.44 -19.24
N GLU A 48 -5.54 -29.23 -19.15
CA GLU A 48 -5.48 -30.66 -18.88
C GLU A 48 -4.67 -31.38 -19.97
N THR A 49 -3.78 -32.28 -19.58
CA THR A 49 -2.95 -33.04 -20.55
C THR A 49 -3.68 -34.27 -21.11
N LEU A 50 -4.69 -34.77 -20.41
CA LEU A 50 -5.51 -35.93 -20.79
C LEU A 50 -6.99 -35.59 -20.63
N THR A 51 -7.77 -35.66 -21.71
CA THR A 51 -9.17 -35.17 -21.72
C THR A 51 -10.22 -36.24 -22.03
N ILE A 52 -9.83 -37.49 -22.36
CA ILE A 52 -10.76 -38.51 -22.90
C ILE A 52 -10.73 -39.86 -22.14
N ASN A 53 -9.73 -40.13 -21.29
CA ASN A 53 -9.55 -41.44 -20.62
C ASN A 53 -9.82 -41.39 -19.11
N ALA A 54 -9.74 -42.53 -18.41
CA ALA A 54 -9.84 -42.64 -16.94
C ALA A 54 -8.86 -41.74 -16.15
N GLY A 55 -7.82 -41.20 -16.80
CA GLY A 55 -6.93 -40.17 -16.25
C GLY A 55 -7.45 -38.74 -16.37
N ALA A 56 -8.54 -38.48 -17.10
CA ALA A 56 -9.10 -37.15 -17.32
C ALA A 56 -9.73 -36.57 -16.05
N ASP A 57 -10.42 -37.39 -15.26
CA ASP A 57 -10.96 -36.96 -13.96
C ASP A 57 -9.84 -36.60 -12.97
N HIS A 58 -8.71 -37.32 -13.03
CA HIS A 58 -7.52 -37.03 -12.25
C HIS A 58 -6.81 -35.76 -12.71
N GLU A 59 -6.68 -35.53 -14.01
CA GLU A 59 -6.11 -34.32 -14.58
C GLU A 59 -6.97 -33.09 -14.26
N LYS A 60 -8.28 -33.18 -14.44
CA LYS A 60 -9.23 -32.13 -14.08
C LYS A 60 -9.15 -31.76 -12.59
N LYS A 61 -9.12 -32.76 -11.71
CA LYS A 61 -8.95 -32.50 -10.27
C LYS A 61 -7.62 -31.82 -9.96
N ALA A 62 -6.55 -32.18 -10.67
CA ALA A 62 -5.24 -31.59 -10.46
C ALA A 62 -5.13 -30.15 -10.98
N THR A 63 -5.73 -29.83 -12.13
CA THR A 63 -5.78 -28.47 -12.67
C THR A 63 -6.67 -27.56 -11.84
N THR A 64 -7.82 -28.04 -11.35
CA THR A 64 -8.68 -27.30 -10.41
C THR A 64 -7.94 -27.02 -9.10
N LYS A 65 -7.27 -28.04 -8.51
CA LYS A 65 -6.46 -27.85 -7.30
C LYS A 65 -5.33 -26.83 -7.51
N PHE A 66 -4.67 -26.86 -8.66
CA PHE A 66 -3.64 -25.88 -9.02
C PHE A 66 -4.20 -24.44 -9.04
N ARG A 67 -5.34 -24.22 -9.70
CA ARG A 67 -5.98 -22.90 -9.78
C ARG A 67 -6.41 -22.40 -8.40
N TYR A 68 -7.00 -23.27 -7.58
CA TYR A 68 -7.35 -22.96 -6.19
C TYR A 68 -6.13 -22.52 -5.37
N GLU A 69 -5.06 -23.32 -5.37
CA GLU A 69 -3.83 -23.02 -4.63
C GLU A 69 -3.15 -21.75 -5.12
N LEU A 70 -3.15 -21.52 -6.44
CA LEU A 70 -2.61 -20.29 -7.00
C LEU A 70 -3.39 -19.07 -6.50
N VAL A 71 -4.73 -19.08 -6.59
CA VAL A 71 -5.54 -17.94 -6.12
C VAL A 71 -5.40 -17.73 -4.62
N ARG A 72 -5.32 -18.80 -3.82
CA ARG A 72 -5.01 -18.75 -2.39
C ARG A 72 -3.69 -18.04 -2.12
N LEU A 73 -2.62 -18.41 -2.83
CA LEU A 73 -1.31 -17.80 -2.67
C LEU A 73 -1.29 -16.35 -3.17
N LEU A 74 -2.00 -16.01 -4.24
CA LEU A 74 -2.13 -14.62 -4.71
C LEU A 74 -2.83 -13.75 -3.65
N ASN A 75 -3.93 -14.24 -3.05
CA ASN A 75 -4.61 -13.57 -1.94
C ASN A 75 -3.70 -13.42 -0.71
N LEU A 76 -2.94 -14.46 -0.36
CA LEU A 76 -2.00 -14.43 0.76
C LEU A 76 -0.86 -13.43 0.50
N SER A 77 -0.40 -13.32 -0.74
CA SER A 77 0.63 -12.34 -1.13
C SER A 77 0.14 -10.90 -1.01
N PHE A 78 -1.12 -10.63 -1.39
CA PHE A 78 -1.75 -9.32 -1.23
C PHE A 78 -1.96 -8.96 0.24
N TYR A 79 -2.35 -9.94 1.06
CA TYR A 79 -2.46 -9.77 2.51
C TYR A 79 -1.10 -9.43 3.14
N CYS A 80 -0.05 -10.17 2.81
CA CYS A 80 1.31 -9.88 3.28
C CYS A 80 1.78 -8.49 2.84
N TYR A 81 1.47 -8.11 1.60
CA TYR A 81 1.75 -6.76 1.09
C TYR A 81 0.98 -5.69 1.88
N THR A 82 -0.29 -5.92 2.17
CA THR A 82 -1.14 -5.00 2.97
C THR A 82 -0.62 -4.83 4.39
N LEU A 83 -0.17 -5.91 5.05
CA LEU A 83 0.48 -5.82 6.35
C LEU A 83 1.75 -4.97 6.28
N MET A 84 2.56 -5.17 5.25
CA MET A 84 3.73 -4.33 5.00
C MET A 84 3.31 -2.87 4.84
N LEU A 85 2.33 -2.55 3.99
CA LEU A 85 1.82 -1.18 3.81
C LEU A 85 1.42 -0.51 5.14
N LYS A 86 0.74 -1.27 6.01
CA LYS A 86 0.28 -0.83 7.34
C LYS A 86 1.39 -0.81 8.40
N GLY A 87 2.62 -1.21 8.06
CA GLY A 87 3.75 -1.30 9.01
C GLY A 87 3.59 -2.42 10.05
N LEU A 88 2.72 -3.39 9.78
CA LEU A 88 2.38 -4.48 10.68
C LEU A 88 3.21 -5.73 10.34
N LYS A 89 3.56 -6.49 11.38
CA LYS A 89 4.18 -7.81 11.24
C LYS A 89 3.12 -8.90 11.35
N LEU A 90 3.34 -10.00 10.62
CA LEU A 90 2.54 -11.21 10.73
C LEU A 90 2.90 -11.95 12.03
N VAL A 91 2.39 -11.48 13.17
CA VAL A 91 2.62 -12.11 14.49
C VAL A 91 1.61 -13.21 14.77
N THR A 92 0.40 -13.07 14.24
CA THR A 92 -0.70 -14.03 14.42
C THR A 92 -1.16 -14.50 13.02
N PRO A 93 -1.30 -15.81 12.78
CA PRO A 93 -1.83 -16.31 11.52
C PRO A 93 -3.22 -15.73 11.26
N PRO A 94 -3.57 -15.34 10.03
CA PRO A 94 -4.95 -15.01 9.72
C PRO A 94 -5.83 -16.25 9.96
N ALA A 95 -7.01 -16.04 10.56
CA ALA A 95 -7.89 -17.12 10.98
C ALA A 95 -8.36 -18.01 9.82
N SER A 96 -8.32 -17.50 8.58
CA SER A 96 -8.61 -18.25 7.36
C SER A 96 -7.47 -19.17 6.89
N LEU A 97 -6.25 -19.01 7.43
CA LEU A 97 -5.09 -19.86 7.12
C LEU A 97 -5.02 -21.10 8.04
N ILE A 98 -5.44 -20.97 9.31
CA ILE A 98 -5.32 -22.01 10.34
C ILE A 98 -6.13 -23.30 10.04
N PRO A 99 -7.34 -23.26 9.46
CA PRO A 99 -8.14 -24.45 9.19
C PRO A 99 -7.62 -25.29 8.01
N LEU A 100 -6.69 -24.75 7.21
CA LEU A 100 -6.15 -25.43 6.04
C LEU A 100 -5.02 -26.39 6.43
N GLU A 101 -4.97 -27.54 5.77
CA GLU A 101 -3.93 -28.54 5.98
C GLU A 101 -2.55 -27.91 5.67
N GLY A 102 -1.66 -27.86 6.67
CA GLY A 102 -0.35 -27.21 6.55
C GLY A 102 -0.32 -25.69 6.80
N GLY A 103 -1.48 -25.03 6.96
CA GLY A 103 -1.56 -23.57 7.13
C GLY A 103 -0.90 -23.03 8.41
N VAL A 104 -0.83 -23.83 9.48
CA VAL A 104 -0.08 -23.48 10.70
C VAL A 104 1.42 -23.36 10.40
N MET A 105 1.97 -24.28 9.61
CA MET A 105 3.39 -24.28 9.23
C MET A 105 3.69 -23.12 8.28
N GLU A 106 2.80 -22.86 7.31
CA GLU A 106 2.91 -21.69 6.42
C GLU A 106 2.92 -20.38 7.22
N ALA A 107 2.04 -20.25 8.20
CA ALA A 107 1.99 -19.07 9.06
C ALA A 107 3.26 -18.89 9.91
N GLU A 108 3.77 -19.99 10.46
CA GLU A 108 5.01 -19.98 11.24
C GLU A 108 6.18 -19.50 10.38
N VAL A 109 6.33 -20.07 9.18
CA VAL A 109 7.36 -19.65 8.21
C VAL A 109 7.22 -18.17 7.88
N LEU A 110 6.01 -17.70 7.57
CA LEU A 110 5.75 -16.29 7.23
C LEU A 110 6.00 -15.33 8.40
N SER A 111 5.85 -15.80 9.65
CA SER A 111 6.10 -14.98 10.85
C SER A 111 7.58 -14.75 11.14
N VAL A 112 8.46 -15.66 10.69
CA VAL A 112 9.90 -15.64 10.96
C VAL A 112 10.70 -14.98 9.82
N VAL A 113 10.20 -15.05 8.58
CA VAL A 113 10.89 -14.46 7.43
C VAL A 113 10.81 -12.94 7.41
N SER A 114 11.88 -12.28 6.95
CA SER A 114 11.95 -10.83 6.80
C SER A 114 11.07 -10.28 5.68
N CYS A 115 10.73 -11.10 4.68
CA CYS A 115 9.92 -10.71 3.54
C CYS A 115 8.87 -11.79 3.22
N PRO A 116 7.71 -11.77 3.91
CA PRO A 116 6.64 -12.75 3.73
C PRO A 116 6.12 -12.80 2.30
N THR A 117 5.91 -11.65 1.64
CA THR A 117 5.46 -11.59 0.24
C THR A 117 6.42 -12.30 -0.71
N ALA A 118 7.74 -12.18 -0.52
CA ALA A 118 8.72 -12.91 -1.34
C ALA A 118 8.65 -14.42 -1.13
N MET A 119 8.37 -14.86 0.10
CA MET A 119 8.21 -16.28 0.40
C MET A 119 6.99 -16.86 -0.33
N VAL A 120 5.88 -16.11 -0.33
CA VAL A 120 4.68 -16.51 -1.09
C VAL A 120 4.95 -16.55 -2.59
N CYS A 121 5.69 -15.58 -3.16
CA CYS A 121 6.09 -15.65 -4.57
C CYS A 121 6.94 -16.89 -4.89
N LYS A 122 7.84 -17.31 -3.98
CA LYS A 122 8.59 -18.55 -4.16
C LYS A 122 7.68 -19.78 -4.18
N TRP A 123 6.68 -19.83 -3.30
CA TRP A 123 5.68 -20.91 -3.31
C TRP A 123 4.89 -20.94 -4.62
N ILE A 124 4.52 -19.78 -5.16
CA ILE A 124 3.88 -19.70 -6.49
C ILE A 124 4.83 -20.24 -7.57
N THR A 125 6.11 -19.86 -7.57
CA THR A 125 7.08 -20.40 -8.53
C THR A 125 7.23 -21.92 -8.42
N SER A 126 7.25 -22.48 -7.21
CA SER A 126 7.27 -23.93 -7.01
C SER A 126 6.00 -24.60 -7.57
N LEU A 127 4.83 -24.00 -7.35
CA LEU A 127 3.56 -24.50 -7.87
C LEU A 127 3.54 -24.51 -9.41
N LEU A 128 4.13 -23.49 -10.05
CA LEU A 128 4.29 -23.44 -11.51
C LEU A 128 5.25 -24.52 -12.02
N GLU A 129 6.36 -24.73 -11.31
CA GLU A 129 7.35 -25.76 -11.66
C GLU A 129 6.74 -27.17 -11.59
N GLU A 130 5.85 -27.44 -10.63
CA GLU A 130 5.09 -28.70 -10.57
C GLU A 130 4.21 -28.89 -11.81
N GLN A 131 3.51 -27.84 -12.28
CA GLN A 131 2.71 -27.94 -13.51
C GLN A 131 3.57 -28.13 -14.76
N ARG A 132 4.77 -27.53 -14.78
CA ARG A 132 5.76 -27.72 -15.85
C ARG A 132 6.24 -29.16 -15.91
N GLN A 133 6.59 -29.74 -14.76
CA GLN A 133 7.01 -31.14 -14.65
C GLN A 133 5.89 -32.11 -15.03
N ALA A 134 4.64 -31.75 -14.76
CA ALA A 134 3.46 -32.46 -15.22
C ALA A 134 3.12 -32.21 -16.70
N ALA A 135 3.93 -31.47 -17.45
CA ALA A 135 3.74 -31.11 -18.86
C ALA A 135 2.42 -30.37 -19.17
N ARG A 136 1.79 -29.76 -18.17
CA ARG A 136 0.55 -28.97 -18.31
C ARG A 136 0.79 -27.55 -18.79
N ILE A 137 2.01 -27.05 -18.61
CA ILE A 137 2.47 -25.75 -19.11
C ILE A 137 3.84 -25.85 -19.77
N THR A 138 4.07 -25.00 -20.75
CA THR A 138 5.33 -24.88 -21.49
C THR A 138 6.35 -24.05 -20.73
N ASP A 139 7.64 -24.23 -21.04
CA ASP A 139 8.73 -23.40 -20.51
C ASP A 139 8.51 -21.90 -20.82
N GLN A 140 7.91 -21.60 -21.97
CA GLN A 140 7.57 -20.22 -22.35
C GLN A 140 6.50 -19.62 -21.41
N GLN A 141 5.46 -20.39 -21.06
CA GLN A 141 4.43 -19.93 -20.13
C GLN A 141 5.01 -19.71 -18.73
N VAL A 142 5.87 -20.62 -18.27
CA VAL A 142 6.58 -20.48 -16.98
C VAL A 142 7.44 -19.22 -16.96
N SER A 143 8.18 -18.96 -18.04
CA SER A 143 9.02 -17.76 -18.18
C SER A 143 8.20 -16.47 -18.10
N VAL A 144 7.05 -16.42 -18.78
CA VAL A 144 6.15 -15.25 -18.75
C VAL A 144 5.57 -15.04 -17.35
N MET A 145 5.05 -16.09 -16.69
CA MET A 145 4.52 -15.98 -15.34
C MET A 145 5.60 -15.59 -14.32
N THR A 146 6.81 -16.14 -14.45
CA THR A 146 7.96 -15.79 -13.61
C THR A 146 8.36 -14.32 -13.81
N THR A 147 8.28 -13.81 -15.04
CA THR A 147 8.54 -12.39 -15.33
C THR A 147 7.53 -11.49 -14.61
N GLU A 148 6.24 -11.85 -14.59
CA GLU A 148 5.24 -11.11 -13.82
C GLU A 148 5.49 -11.19 -12.31
N LEU A 149 5.90 -12.35 -11.77
CA LEU A 149 6.27 -12.46 -10.35
C LEU A 149 7.49 -11.60 -10.00
N ILE A 150 8.48 -11.48 -10.90
CA ILE A 150 9.63 -10.59 -10.72
C ILE A 150 9.17 -9.12 -10.70
N LYS A 151 8.26 -8.72 -11.60
CA LYS A 151 7.68 -7.37 -11.58
C LYS A 151 6.95 -7.10 -10.26
N LEU A 152 6.17 -8.05 -9.78
CA LEU A 152 5.47 -7.95 -8.49
C LEU A 152 6.45 -7.76 -7.34
N MET A 153 7.55 -8.52 -7.32
CA MET A 153 8.62 -8.38 -6.32
C MET A 153 9.34 -7.04 -6.40
N LYS A 154 9.54 -6.51 -7.62
CA LYS A 154 10.10 -5.17 -7.81
C LYS A 154 9.18 -4.09 -7.22
N VAL A 155 7.88 -4.16 -7.52
CA VAL A 155 6.89 -3.24 -6.95
C VAL A 155 6.88 -3.32 -5.42
N TYR A 156 6.95 -4.52 -4.85
CA TYR A 156 7.09 -4.72 -3.41
C TYR A 156 8.34 -4.02 -2.86
N GLN A 157 9.51 -4.24 -3.47
CA GLN A 157 10.78 -3.66 -3.01
C GLN A 157 10.79 -2.15 -3.12
N ASP A 158 10.28 -1.59 -4.22
CA ASP A 158 10.17 -0.14 -4.42
C ASP A 158 9.25 0.46 -3.34
N THR A 159 8.11 -0.18 -3.07
CA THR A 159 7.15 0.26 -2.03
C THR A 159 7.75 0.15 -0.62
N HIS A 160 8.41 -0.96 -0.31
CA HIS A 160 9.08 -1.18 0.97
C HIS A 160 10.21 -0.16 1.17
N GLY A 161 10.96 0.17 0.12
CA GLY A 161 11.97 1.23 0.14
C GLY A 161 11.40 2.58 0.55
N LEU A 162 10.19 2.93 0.11
CA LEU A 162 9.52 4.18 0.50
C LEU A 162 9.21 4.24 2.01
N GLN A 163 9.07 3.10 2.72
CA GLN A 163 8.91 3.12 4.19
C GLN A 163 10.18 3.54 4.93
N PHE A 164 11.34 3.23 4.36
CA PHE A 164 12.65 3.46 4.96
C PHE A 164 13.40 4.63 4.33
N THR A 165 12.74 5.40 3.45
CA THR A 165 13.31 6.61 2.86
C THR A 165 12.79 7.83 3.61
N PRO A 166 13.40 8.21 4.75
CA PRO A 166 12.99 9.41 5.46
C PRO A 166 13.26 10.63 4.58
N MET A 167 12.42 11.66 4.75
CA MET A 167 12.71 13.01 4.27
C MET A 167 14.14 13.39 4.70
N PRO A 168 14.98 13.99 3.83
CA PRO A 168 16.33 14.36 4.21
C PRO A 168 16.32 15.15 5.52
N ALA A 169 17.12 14.74 6.51
CA ALA A 169 17.12 15.33 7.85
C ALA A 169 17.32 16.85 7.82
N MET A 170 18.08 17.35 6.83
CA MET A 170 18.19 18.78 6.55
C MET A 170 16.84 19.41 6.23
N LEU A 171 16.05 18.87 5.31
CA LEU A 171 14.75 19.44 4.95
C LEU A 171 13.78 19.48 6.14
N ASN A 172 13.75 18.43 6.98
CA ASN A 172 12.85 18.41 8.13
C ASN A 172 13.31 19.34 9.27
N GLY A 173 14.59 19.28 9.64
CA GLY A 173 15.16 20.14 10.68
C GLY A 173 15.19 21.62 10.30
N PHE A 174 15.59 21.95 9.07
CA PHE A 174 15.60 23.34 8.59
C PHE A 174 14.18 23.90 8.47
N SER A 175 13.19 23.13 7.99
CA SER A 175 11.82 23.63 7.86
C SER A 175 11.15 23.85 9.22
N TYR A 176 11.35 22.97 10.20
CA TYR A 176 10.85 23.19 11.56
C TYR A 176 11.46 24.45 12.19
N PHE A 177 12.80 24.55 12.17
CA PHE A 177 13.50 25.71 12.72
C PHE A 177 13.04 27.02 12.06
N PHE A 178 12.94 27.04 10.73
CA PHE A 178 12.50 28.23 10.02
C PHE A 178 11.03 28.58 10.28
N VAL A 179 10.11 27.62 10.36
CA VAL A 179 8.69 27.90 10.70
C VAL A 179 8.58 28.46 12.11
N VAL A 180 9.27 27.87 13.09
CA VAL A 180 9.28 28.35 14.48
C VAL A 180 9.85 29.76 14.55
N VAL A 181 11.05 29.99 14.00
CA VAL A 181 11.68 31.32 14.00
C VAL A 181 10.81 32.33 13.26
N TRP A 182 10.20 31.95 12.13
CA TRP A 182 9.33 32.83 11.35
C TRP A 182 8.06 33.22 12.11
N VAL A 183 7.36 32.26 12.72
CA VAL A 183 6.13 32.53 13.48
C VAL A 183 6.42 33.38 14.71
N TYR A 184 7.50 33.12 15.44
CA TYR A 184 7.81 33.87 16.67
C TYR A 184 8.43 35.24 16.42
N SER A 185 9.01 35.51 15.25
CA SER A 185 9.66 36.80 14.95
C SER A 185 8.96 37.62 13.88
N MET A 186 8.60 37.04 12.74
CA MET A 186 8.11 37.79 11.57
C MET A 186 6.61 37.99 11.58
N ALA A 187 5.81 37.03 12.09
CA ALA A 187 4.36 37.22 12.18
C ALA A 187 3.97 38.41 13.08
N PRO A 188 4.61 38.63 14.26
CA PRO A 188 4.38 39.83 15.06
C PRO A 188 4.88 41.11 14.39
N VAL A 189 6.03 41.06 13.70
CA VAL A 189 6.60 42.24 13.03
C VAL A 189 5.75 42.67 11.83
N ILE A 190 5.28 41.73 11.01
CA ILE A 190 4.38 42.00 9.88
C ILE A 190 3.06 42.57 10.39
N ALA A 191 2.48 41.96 11.43
CA ALA A 191 1.26 42.45 12.05
C ALA A 191 1.42 43.87 12.62
N MET A 192 2.55 44.19 13.27
CA MET A 192 2.82 45.54 13.76
C MET A 192 3.11 46.54 12.63
N MET A 193 3.74 46.11 11.54
CA MET A 193 4.00 46.96 10.36
C MET A 193 2.70 47.32 9.62
N GLU A 194 1.80 46.36 9.39
CA GLU A 194 0.49 46.64 8.78
C GLU A 194 -0.37 47.56 9.66
N MET A 195 -0.27 47.43 10.99
CA MET A 195 -0.93 48.33 11.95
C MET A 195 -0.39 49.77 11.86
N HIS A 196 0.94 49.90 11.79
CA HIS A 196 1.61 51.18 11.65
C HIS A 196 1.26 51.86 10.32
N ASP A 197 1.25 51.11 9.22
CA ASP A 197 0.97 51.64 7.88
C ASP A 197 -0.50 52.02 7.69
N ASN A 198 -1.42 51.36 8.40
CA ASN A 198 -2.85 51.70 8.42
C ASN A 198 -3.19 52.82 9.42
N GLY A 199 -2.22 53.32 10.20
CA GLY A 199 -2.41 54.41 11.16
C GLY A 199 -3.16 54.03 12.44
N ASP A 200 -3.44 52.74 12.67
CA ASP A 200 -4.23 52.22 13.78
C ASP A 200 -3.35 51.77 14.96
N LEU A 201 -2.79 52.74 15.69
CA LEU A 201 -1.98 52.50 16.90
C LEU A 201 -2.81 52.40 18.20
N ASN A 202 -4.15 52.34 18.07
CA ASN A 202 -5.07 52.20 19.21
C ASN A 202 -5.15 50.73 19.69
N ASN A 203 -5.70 50.51 20.89
CA ASN A 203 -5.88 49.15 21.48
C ASN A 203 -6.62 48.17 20.56
N GLU A 204 -7.55 48.66 19.74
CA GLU A 204 -8.28 47.84 18.76
C GLU A 204 -7.39 47.37 17.60
N GLY A 205 -6.51 48.24 17.09
CA GLY A 205 -5.49 47.88 16.11
C GLY A 205 -4.55 46.82 16.67
N PHE A 206 -4.02 47.03 17.88
CA PHE A 206 -3.15 46.04 18.51
C PHE A 206 -3.82 44.65 18.64
N GLY A 207 -5.10 44.60 19.02
CA GLY A 207 -5.88 43.36 19.07
C GLY A 207 -6.04 42.69 17.69
N LEU A 208 -6.27 43.47 16.65
CA LEU A 208 -6.44 42.97 15.28
C LEU A 208 -5.10 42.47 14.69
N GLY A 209 -3.97 43.05 15.11
CA GLY A 209 -2.63 42.62 14.71
C GLY A 209 -2.24 41.30 15.37
N LEU A 210 -2.61 41.11 16.64
CA LEU A 210 -2.47 39.82 17.31
C LEU A 210 -3.31 38.73 16.65
N ALA A 211 -4.56 39.04 16.27
CA ALA A 211 -5.42 38.10 15.55
C ALA A 211 -4.83 37.71 14.18
N PHE A 212 -4.33 38.69 13.42
CA PHE A 212 -3.70 38.43 12.12
C PHE A 212 -2.43 37.59 12.25
N SER A 213 -1.57 37.92 13.20
CA SER A 213 -0.37 37.13 13.53
C SER A 213 -0.72 35.69 13.92
N PHE A 214 -1.80 35.50 14.70
CA PHE A 214 -2.30 34.18 15.07
C PHE A 214 -2.78 33.37 13.86
N PHE A 215 -3.56 33.96 12.94
CA PHE A 215 -3.97 33.27 11.72
C PHE A 215 -2.78 32.93 10.80
N LEU A 216 -1.81 33.84 10.70
CA LEU A 216 -0.58 33.60 9.94
C LEU A 216 0.22 32.44 10.55
N ALA A 217 0.30 32.38 11.88
CA ALA A 217 0.91 31.28 12.61
C ALA A 217 0.22 29.94 12.34
N LEU A 218 -1.12 29.90 12.43
CA LEU A 218 -1.92 28.72 12.11
C LEU A 218 -1.70 28.24 10.67
N PHE A 219 -1.61 29.17 9.71
CA PHE A 219 -1.35 28.83 8.32
C PHE A 219 0.02 28.14 8.13
N TYR A 220 1.10 28.71 8.67
CA TYR A 220 2.44 28.15 8.52
C TYR A 220 2.64 26.85 9.32
N PHE A 221 2.07 26.75 10.52
CA PHE A 221 2.05 25.49 11.26
C PHE A 221 1.20 24.43 10.57
N GLY A 222 0.04 24.80 10.00
CA GLY A 222 -0.81 23.91 9.22
C GLY A 222 -0.09 23.36 7.99
N LEU A 223 0.65 24.19 7.24
CA LEU A 223 1.48 23.73 6.12
C LEU A 223 2.62 22.81 6.57
N TYR A 224 3.21 23.06 7.73
CA TYR A 224 4.24 22.21 8.30
C TYR A 224 3.68 20.84 8.72
N GLU A 225 2.54 20.80 9.40
CA GLU A 225 1.85 19.57 9.80
C GLU A 225 1.33 18.78 8.58
N ALA A 226 0.76 19.46 7.58
CA ALA A 226 0.43 18.84 6.30
C ALA A 226 1.68 18.20 5.67
N GLY A 227 2.82 18.91 5.72
CA GLY A 227 4.10 18.40 5.28
C GLY A 227 4.66 17.22 6.09
N LYS A 228 4.13 16.89 7.29
CA LYS A 228 4.49 15.68 8.06
C LYS A 228 3.67 14.46 7.66
N ILE A 229 2.38 14.63 7.40
CA ILE A 229 1.51 13.55 6.90
C ILE A 229 2.12 12.97 5.62
N ILE A 230 2.75 13.83 4.81
CA ILE A 230 3.38 13.43 3.56
C ILE A 230 4.83 12.92 3.74
N GLU A 231 5.43 12.98 4.93
CA GLU A 231 6.69 12.28 5.24
C GLU A 231 6.49 10.77 5.43
N GLN A 232 5.25 10.33 5.60
CA GLN A 232 4.88 8.92 5.66
C GLN A 232 3.95 8.59 4.47
N PRO A 233 4.48 8.59 3.23
CA PRO A 233 3.66 8.47 2.03
C PRO A 233 2.82 7.18 2.04
N LEU A 234 3.32 6.10 2.65
CA LEU A 234 2.56 4.87 2.80
C LEU A 234 1.42 4.96 3.82
N ALA A 235 1.63 5.62 4.96
CA ALA A 235 0.56 5.81 5.95
C ALA A 235 -0.58 6.65 5.35
N GLY A 236 -0.24 7.75 4.66
CA GLY A 236 -1.22 8.55 3.94
C GLY A 236 -1.96 7.79 2.84
N VAL A 237 -1.27 6.91 2.10
CA VAL A 237 -1.91 6.06 1.08
C VAL A 237 -2.81 4.99 1.68
N VAL A 238 -2.44 4.41 2.83
CA VAL A 238 -3.29 3.47 3.57
C VAL A 238 -4.57 4.14 4.06
N ASP A 239 -4.50 5.39 4.49
CA ASP A 239 -5.67 6.14 4.95
C ASP A 239 -6.56 6.64 3.79
N LEU A 240 -5.98 6.89 2.61
CA LEU A 240 -6.69 7.45 1.46
C LEU A 240 -7.26 6.39 0.51
N LEU A 241 -6.56 5.26 0.35
CA LEU A 241 -7.04 4.16 -0.50
C LEU A 241 -7.85 3.18 0.35
N PRO A 242 -9.01 2.70 -0.13
CA PRO A 242 -9.74 1.64 0.53
C PRO A 242 -9.05 0.29 0.25
N ILE A 243 -7.84 0.08 0.80
CA ILE A 243 -7.01 -1.10 0.53
C ILE A 243 -7.74 -2.39 0.87
N ASP A 244 -8.53 -2.39 1.95
CA ASP A 244 -9.30 -3.54 2.37
C ASP A 244 -10.42 -3.85 1.34
N GLU A 245 -11.15 -2.85 0.83
CA GLU A 245 -12.15 -3.03 -0.24
C GLU A 245 -11.52 -3.45 -1.57
N MET A 246 -10.37 -2.86 -1.93
CA MET A 246 -9.60 -3.27 -3.11
C MET A 246 -9.15 -4.73 -3.00
N GLY A 247 -8.76 -5.17 -1.81
CA GLY A 247 -8.39 -6.55 -1.54
C GLY A 247 -9.56 -7.52 -1.61
N HIS A 248 -10.74 -7.15 -1.09
CA HIS A 248 -11.96 -7.94 -1.26
C HIS A 248 -12.36 -8.03 -2.74
N THR A 249 -12.34 -6.92 -3.46
CA THR A 249 -12.66 -6.88 -4.90
C THR A 249 -11.67 -7.71 -5.72
N LEU A 250 -10.37 -7.61 -5.40
CA LEU A 250 -9.33 -8.42 -6.03
C LEU A 250 -9.55 -9.91 -5.72
N SER A 251 -9.88 -10.26 -4.48
CA SER A 251 -10.16 -11.64 -4.12
C SER A 251 -11.39 -12.18 -4.84
N ASP A 252 -12.44 -11.38 -5.01
CA ASP A 252 -13.63 -11.75 -5.79
C ASP A 252 -13.26 -11.97 -7.27
N ASP A 253 -12.51 -11.03 -7.87
CA ASP A 253 -12.01 -11.14 -9.24
C ASP A 253 -11.18 -12.41 -9.45
N LEU A 254 -10.31 -12.75 -8.49
CA LEU A 254 -9.46 -13.93 -8.55
C LEU A 254 -10.27 -15.23 -8.31
N SER A 255 -11.25 -15.20 -7.41
CA SER A 255 -12.08 -16.37 -7.10
C SER A 255 -13.00 -16.75 -8.26
N ASN A 256 -13.41 -15.77 -9.08
CA ASN A 256 -14.12 -16.02 -10.34
C ASN A 256 -13.32 -16.85 -11.36
N LEU A 257 -12.01 -17.03 -11.15
CA LEU A 257 -11.14 -17.85 -12.01
C LEU A 257 -11.02 -19.31 -11.53
N VAL A 258 -11.65 -19.67 -10.41
CA VAL A 258 -11.72 -21.05 -9.91
C VAL A 258 -12.92 -21.75 -10.53
N ASP A 259 -12.72 -22.98 -11.01
CA ASP A 259 -13.73 -23.72 -11.79
C ASP A 259 -14.88 -24.31 -10.93
N ASP A 260 -14.69 -24.48 -9.61
CA ASP A 260 -15.71 -25.01 -8.70
C ASP A 260 -16.28 -23.89 -7.80
N PRO A 261 -17.57 -23.52 -7.94
CA PRO A 261 -18.20 -22.49 -7.11
C PRO A 261 -18.37 -22.90 -5.64
N ASN A 262 -18.11 -24.15 -5.25
CA ASN A 262 -18.14 -24.59 -3.86
C ASN A 262 -16.79 -24.48 -3.14
N ASP A 263 -15.69 -24.31 -3.87
CA ASP A 263 -14.36 -24.10 -3.31
C ASP A 263 -14.15 -22.60 -3.05
N GLU A 264 -14.72 -22.09 -1.95
CA GLU A 264 -14.48 -20.72 -1.51
C GLU A 264 -12.98 -20.52 -1.19
N VAL A 265 -12.29 -19.70 -2.00
CA VAL A 265 -10.89 -19.37 -1.72
C VAL A 265 -10.83 -18.45 -0.51
N PRO A 266 -9.96 -18.72 0.48
CA PRO A 266 -9.84 -17.89 1.66
C PRO A 266 -9.45 -16.45 1.30
N VAL A 267 -10.21 -15.50 1.85
CA VAL A 267 -9.83 -14.09 1.94
C VAL A 267 -9.12 -13.89 3.28
N PHE A 268 -7.91 -13.33 3.25
CA PHE A 268 -7.11 -13.14 4.47
C PHE A 268 -7.28 -11.75 5.09
N LEU A 269 -7.93 -10.83 4.36
CA LEU A 269 -8.31 -9.51 4.89
C LEU A 269 -9.59 -9.61 5.72
N PRO A 270 -9.67 -8.93 6.87
CA PRO A 270 -10.91 -8.87 7.64
C PRO A 270 -12.00 -8.23 6.77
N ARG A 271 -13.21 -8.84 6.76
CA ARG A 271 -14.37 -8.19 6.14
C ARG A 271 -14.68 -6.91 6.91
N PRO A 272 -14.95 -5.78 6.22
CA PRO A 272 -15.50 -4.63 6.91
C PRO A 272 -16.78 -5.05 7.64
N PRO A 273 -17.06 -4.50 8.83
CA PRO A 273 -18.30 -4.80 9.52
C PRO A 273 -19.46 -4.42 8.60
N ASP A 274 -20.27 -5.41 8.22
CA ASP A 274 -21.44 -5.20 7.39
C ASP A 274 -22.29 -4.08 7.99
N ALA A 275 -22.48 -2.97 7.26
CA ALA A 275 -23.46 -1.94 7.57
C ALA A 275 -24.91 -2.47 7.60
N ARG A 276 -25.11 -3.79 7.43
CA ARG A 276 -26.40 -4.49 7.47
C ARG A 276 -26.68 -5.24 8.77
N ASN A 277 -25.73 -5.38 9.68
CA ASN A 277 -25.99 -5.98 10.99
C ASN A 277 -26.00 -4.91 12.10
N GLY A 278 -26.87 -3.91 11.91
CA GLY A 278 -27.46 -3.18 13.02
C GLY A 278 -28.41 -4.10 13.79
N LYS A 279 -27.87 -4.93 14.68
CA LYS A 279 -28.64 -5.50 15.79
C LYS A 279 -27.88 -5.25 17.08
N ILE A 280 -28.34 -4.18 17.75
CA ILE A 280 -28.32 -4.03 19.20
C ILE A 280 -29.09 -5.21 19.80
#